data_AF-A0A957DG37-F1
#
_entry.id   AF-A0A957DG37-F1
#
_cell.length_a   1.000
_cell.length_b   1.000
_cell.length_c   1.000
_cell.angle_alpha   90.00
_cell.angle_beta   90.00
_cell.angle_gamma   90.00
#
_symmetry.space_group_name_H-M   'P 1'
#
loop_
_entity.id
_entity.type
_entity.pdbx_description
1 polymer ?
#
loop_
_entity_poly.entity_id
_entity_poly.type
_entity_poly.pdbx_seq_one_letter_code
_entity_poly.pdbx_strand_id
1 'polypeptide(L)'
;MSSKLELNNEQVAMLRGDLGAARQMAMRLLLDMAAAANAQELMPIRSAHLSGVSPLTGGLGLRQFLARLAADPQGHVAVPTTLNAAGCDVDQFSAMRIVAPDFLDHSQEIVRLYTQLGVQPTQSCVPYEWEGVVTTGAAAWAESNAICFGNSYTGLLTNRESGLSALAAALTGYTPRYGLLMPANRHPNLEVTVACPLDDPTDFSILGDWIGSQRQSGWQMPFGPIPLIRGLPLPLTHEQRKALSAAAANYGCALLYIAGEGEPPATDHIQAQLAFTEADLHGRYAALAPRAPVSLVTIGCPQASVGELRAVAAQLRGRTVTSAPDGDRPPLWV
;
A
#
# COMPACT_ATOMS: atom_id res chain seq x y z
N MET A 1 33.47 -4.99 12.46
CA MET A 1 33.02 -4.10 13.56
C MET A 1 31.58 -3.73 13.25
N SER A 2 30.61 -4.23 14.03
CA SER A 2 29.21 -3.82 13.89
C SER A 2 29.11 -2.36 14.33
N SER A 3 28.85 -1.44 13.40
CA SER A 3 28.62 -0.03 13.73
C SER A 3 27.38 0.03 14.62
N LYS A 4 27.56 0.50 15.86
CA LYS A 4 26.46 0.64 16.82
C LYS A 4 25.50 1.72 16.30
N LEU A 5 24.21 1.38 16.19
CA LEU A 5 23.16 2.34 15.84
C LEU A 5 23.24 3.58 16.74
N GLU A 6 23.30 4.77 16.14
CA GLU A 6 23.36 6.03 16.88
C GLU A 6 21.94 6.46 17.27
N LEU A 7 21.73 6.72 18.56
CA LEU A 7 20.46 7.19 19.11
C LEU A 7 20.61 8.60 19.68
N ASN A 8 19.66 9.47 19.36
CA ASN A 8 19.54 10.78 19.97
C ASN A 8 18.92 10.70 21.38
N ASN A 9 18.91 11.81 22.12
CA ASN A 9 18.41 11.85 23.49
C ASN A 9 16.94 11.42 23.62
N GLU A 10 16.10 11.80 22.66
CA GLU A 10 14.68 11.45 22.64
C GLU A 10 14.49 9.94 22.43
N GLN A 11 15.22 9.35 21.48
CA GLN A 11 15.18 7.92 21.19
C GLN A 11 15.69 7.08 22.39
N VAL A 12 16.71 7.57 23.11
CA VAL A 12 17.17 6.95 24.36
C VAL A 12 16.09 7.02 25.45
N ALA A 13 15.39 8.15 25.58
CA ALA A 13 14.29 8.30 26.53
C ALA A 13 13.11 7.36 26.20
N MET A 14 12.75 7.23 24.92
CA MET A 14 11.76 6.24 24.46
C MET A 14 12.18 4.81 24.85
N LEU A 15 13.44 4.43 24.59
CA LEU A 15 13.94 3.09 24.90
C LEU A 15 13.95 2.78 26.41
N ARG A 16 14.24 3.78 27.25
CA ARG A 16 14.18 3.66 28.71
C ARG A 16 12.76 3.55 29.26
N GLY A 17 11.76 3.99 28.49
CA GLY A 17 10.36 4.01 28.89
C GLY A 17 9.93 5.33 29.52
N ASP A 18 10.77 6.36 29.47
CA ASP A 18 10.50 7.69 30.03
C ASP A 18 9.32 8.37 29.30
N LEU A 19 9.06 7.97 28.04
CA LEU A 19 7.99 8.49 27.18
C LEU A 19 6.82 7.51 26.98
N GLY A 20 6.63 6.57 27.91
CA GLY A 20 5.55 5.59 27.89
C GLY A 20 5.97 4.20 27.41
N ALA A 21 5.22 3.20 27.86
CA ALA A 21 5.42 1.79 27.51
C ALA A 21 5.12 1.50 26.02
N ALA A 22 4.16 2.20 25.42
CA ALA A 22 3.83 2.06 24.00
C ALA A 22 5.01 2.49 23.11
N ARG A 23 5.60 3.66 23.38
CA ARG A 23 6.80 4.13 22.67
C ARG A 23 8.01 3.29 22.95
N GLN A 24 8.18 2.79 24.19
CA GLN A 24 9.26 1.86 24.50
C GLN A 24 9.17 0.58 23.67
N MET A 25 7.98 -0.01 23.58
CA MET A 25 7.76 -1.22 22.80
C MET A 25 8.00 -0.96 21.31
N ALA A 26 7.48 0.13 20.78
CA ALA A 26 7.71 0.56 19.40
C ALA A 26 9.21 0.77 19.11
N MET A 27 9.92 1.49 19.98
CA MET A 27 11.35 1.75 19.81
C MET A 27 12.15 0.44 19.76
N ARG A 28 11.87 -0.52 20.65
CA ARG A 28 12.53 -1.84 20.62
C ARG A 28 12.34 -2.56 19.28
N LEU A 29 11.12 -2.55 18.73
CA LEU A 29 10.87 -3.13 17.42
C LEU A 29 11.67 -2.43 16.32
N LEU A 30 11.75 -1.09 16.34
CA LEU A 30 12.54 -0.35 15.35
C LEU A 30 14.05 -0.64 15.48
N LEU A 31 14.57 -0.86 16.69
CA LEU A 31 15.96 -1.26 16.88
C LEU A 31 16.24 -2.66 16.32
N ASP A 32 15.33 -3.62 16.53
CA ASP A 32 15.45 -4.96 15.96
C ASP A 32 15.41 -4.92 14.43
N MET A 33 14.50 -4.11 13.86
CA MET A 33 14.44 -3.87 12.41
C MET A 33 15.71 -3.20 11.89
N ALA A 34 16.24 -2.20 12.59
CA ALA A 34 17.46 -1.52 12.22
C ALA A 34 18.66 -2.49 12.20
N ALA A 35 18.76 -3.37 13.21
CA ALA A 35 19.76 -4.41 13.25
C ALA A 35 19.62 -5.39 12.08
N ALA A 36 18.40 -5.85 11.79
CA ALA A 36 18.14 -6.75 10.66
C ALA A 36 18.48 -6.13 9.29
N ALA A 37 18.27 -4.81 9.15
CA ALA A 37 18.54 -4.06 7.94
C ALA A 37 19.98 -3.51 7.87
N ASN A 38 20.82 -3.73 8.89
CA ASN A 38 22.12 -3.07 9.06
C ASN A 38 22.04 -1.53 8.95
N ALA A 39 20.94 -0.92 9.40
CA ALA A 39 20.78 0.52 9.45
C ALA A 39 21.66 1.12 10.56
N GLN A 40 22.29 2.26 10.28
CA GLN A 40 23.21 2.95 11.21
C GLN A 40 22.54 4.10 11.97
N GLU A 41 21.40 4.57 11.48
CA GLU A 41 20.63 5.64 12.10
C GLU A 41 19.12 5.39 11.94
N LEU A 42 18.34 6.00 12.85
CA LEU A 42 16.91 6.21 12.68
C LEU A 42 16.69 7.61 12.12
N MET A 43 15.75 7.77 11.19
CA MET A 43 15.41 9.06 10.61
C MET A 43 13.97 9.46 10.94
N PRO A 44 13.68 10.77 11.11
CA PRO A 44 12.33 11.22 11.39
C PRO A 44 11.42 10.99 10.17
N ILE A 45 10.17 10.60 10.43
CA ILE A 45 9.12 10.48 9.41
C ILE A 45 8.14 11.67 9.48
N ARG A 46 7.44 11.93 8.37
CA ARG A 46 6.43 12.99 8.24
C ARG A 46 5.01 12.47 8.31
N SER A 47 4.79 11.21 7.93
CA SER A 47 3.49 10.56 7.99
C SER A 47 3.61 9.04 8.10
N ALA A 48 2.52 8.43 8.57
CA ALA A 48 2.36 6.98 8.56
C ALA A 48 0.97 6.59 8.03
N HIS A 49 0.88 5.40 7.43
CA HIS A 49 -0.39 4.83 6.99
C HIS A 49 -0.45 3.35 7.39
N LEU A 50 -1.37 3.01 8.28
CA LEU A 50 -1.43 1.71 8.94
C LEU A 50 -2.32 0.73 8.17
N SER A 51 -1.90 -0.52 8.03
CA SER A 51 -2.68 -1.60 7.40
C SER A 51 -2.92 -2.79 8.34
N GLY A 52 -3.64 -3.81 7.87
CA GLY A 52 -3.97 -5.00 8.67
C GLY A 52 -5.17 -4.81 9.61
N VAL A 53 -6.09 -3.93 9.25
CA VAL A 53 -7.21 -3.44 10.06
C VAL A 53 -8.41 -4.41 10.00
N SER A 54 -8.22 -5.68 10.38
CA SER A 54 -9.29 -6.68 10.31
C SER A 54 -9.16 -7.76 11.38
N PRO A 55 -10.28 -8.24 11.95
CA PRO A 55 -10.29 -9.44 12.79
C PRO A 55 -9.73 -10.68 12.09
N LEU A 56 -9.83 -10.77 10.75
CA LEU A 56 -9.31 -11.92 10.00
C LEU A 56 -7.79 -11.90 9.85
N THR A 57 -7.19 -10.71 9.78
CA THR A 57 -5.74 -10.57 9.63
C THR A 57 -5.03 -10.53 10.97
N GLY A 58 -5.58 -9.80 11.93
CA GLY A 58 -4.96 -9.57 13.23
C GLY A 58 -5.51 -10.40 14.39
N GLY A 59 -6.75 -10.85 14.30
CA GLY A 59 -7.42 -11.67 15.31
C GLY A 59 -7.36 -11.08 16.73
N LEU A 60 -7.38 -11.99 17.70
CA LEU A 60 -7.26 -11.64 19.13
C LEU A 60 -5.92 -10.97 19.46
N GLY A 61 -4.83 -11.40 18.80
CA GLY A 61 -3.49 -10.89 19.05
C GLY A 61 -3.38 -9.39 18.77
N LEU A 62 -3.88 -8.94 17.61
CA LEU A 62 -3.92 -7.52 17.26
C LEU A 62 -4.76 -6.72 18.26
N ARG A 63 -5.94 -7.22 18.62
CA ARG A 63 -6.84 -6.52 19.56
C ARG A 63 -6.20 -6.34 20.94
N GLN A 64 -5.63 -7.40 21.50
CA GLN A 64 -4.94 -7.34 22.80
C GLN A 64 -3.71 -6.44 22.74
N PHE A 65 -2.96 -6.49 21.64
CA PHE A 65 -1.82 -5.63 21.40
C PHE A 65 -2.23 -4.15 21.36
N LEU A 66 -3.23 -3.80 20.55
CA LEU A 66 -3.75 -2.43 20.47
C LEU A 66 -4.35 -1.96 21.79
N ALA A 67 -5.10 -2.80 22.50
CA ALA A 67 -5.65 -2.48 23.81
C ALA A 67 -4.54 -2.18 24.83
N ARG A 68 -3.45 -2.95 24.81
CA ARG A 68 -2.28 -2.69 25.66
C ARG A 68 -1.61 -1.36 25.33
N LEU A 69 -1.48 -1.02 24.05
CA LEU A 69 -0.90 0.25 23.63
C LEU A 69 -1.83 1.43 24.00
N ALA A 70 -3.13 1.29 23.77
CA ALA A 70 -4.11 2.35 24.03
C ALA A 70 -4.36 2.58 25.53
N ALA A 71 -4.03 1.60 26.38
CA ALA A 71 -4.04 1.76 27.83
C ALA A 71 -2.90 2.65 28.35
N ASP A 72 -1.87 2.92 27.55
CA ASP A 72 -0.81 3.87 27.89
C ASP A 72 -1.29 5.30 27.63
N PRO A 73 -1.41 6.17 28.66
CA PRO A 73 -1.84 7.56 28.47
C PRO A 73 -0.87 8.39 27.62
N GLN A 74 0.35 7.92 27.38
CA GLN A 74 1.33 8.53 26.47
C GLN A 74 1.40 7.83 25.10
N GLY A 75 0.55 6.84 24.84
CA GLY A 75 0.54 5.98 23.66
C GLY A 75 0.06 6.64 22.35
N HIS A 76 0.11 7.96 22.25
CA HIS A 76 -0.34 8.66 21.04
C HIS A 76 0.73 8.68 19.95
N VAL A 77 0.30 8.52 18.70
CA VAL A 77 1.14 8.69 17.51
C VAL A 77 1.78 10.09 17.50
N ALA A 78 3.04 10.14 17.09
CA ALA A 78 3.86 11.35 17.06
C ALA A 78 3.76 12.12 15.72
N VAL A 79 3.21 11.49 14.67
CA VAL A 79 3.07 12.07 13.33
C VAL A 79 1.65 11.85 12.79
N PRO A 80 1.19 12.67 11.83
CA PRO A 80 -0.07 12.42 11.12
C PRO A 80 -0.13 10.98 10.60
N THR A 81 -1.11 10.23 11.11
CA THR A 81 -1.23 8.80 10.86
C THR A 81 -2.64 8.46 10.43
N THR A 82 -2.76 7.81 9.29
CA THR A 82 -4.05 7.40 8.72
C THR A 82 -4.22 5.88 8.76
N LEU A 83 -5.45 5.42 8.60
CA LEU A 83 -5.82 4.01 8.71
C LEU A 83 -6.34 3.49 7.37
N ASN A 84 -5.84 2.34 6.95
CA ASN A 84 -6.32 1.62 5.78
C ASN A 84 -7.76 1.11 5.99
N ALA A 85 -8.41 0.66 4.91
CA ALA A 85 -9.74 0.06 4.94
C ALA A 85 -9.84 -1.03 6.02
N ALA A 86 -10.92 -0.92 6.80
CA ALA A 86 -11.27 -1.94 7.77
C ALA A 86 -11.89 -3.16 7.08
N GLY A 87 -11.97 -4.27 7.80
CA GLY A 87 -12.52 -5.54 7.29
C GLY A 87 -13.98 -5.51 6.83
N CYS A 88 -14.74 -4.46 7.16
CA CYS A 88 -16.10 -4.27 6.68
C CYS A 88 -16.51 -2.80 6.63
N ASP A 89 -17.51 -2.51 5.81
CA ASP A 89 -18.35 -1.33 5.92
C ASP A 89 -19.43 -1.59 6.99
N VAL A 90 -19.50 -0.72 8.00
CA VAL A 90 -20.45 -0.83 9.12
C VAL A 90 -21.89 -0.63 8.62
N ASP A 91 -22.10 0.30 7.69
CA ASP A 91 -23.42 0.66 7.18
C ASP A 91 -23.96 -0.41 6.23
N GLN A 92 -23.06 -1.19 5.62
CA GLN A 92 -23.41 -2.28 4.71
C GLN A 92 -23.19 -3.68 5.28
N PHE A 93 -22.86 -3.82 6.57
CA PHE A 93 -22.44 -5.10 7.17
C PHE A 93 -23.44 -6.24 6.93
N SER A 94 -24.75 -5.97 7.05
CA SER A 94 -25.80 -6.97 6.77
C SER A 94 -25.82 -7.40 5.29
N ALA A 95 -25.57 -6.49 4.36
CA ALA A 95 -25.51 -6.78 2.93
C ALA A 95 -24.22 -7.53 2.55
N MET A 96 -23.16 -7.35 3.35
CA MET A 96 -21.89 -8.06 3.17
C MET A 96 -21.95 -9.56 3.49
N ARG A 97 -23.01 -10.01 4.19
CA ARG A 97 -23.24 -11.43 4.53
C ARG A 97 -22.04 -12.09 5.22
N ILE A 98 -21.29 -11.32 6.03
CA ILE A 98 -20.15 -11.84 6.79
C ILE A 98 -20.69 -12.76 7.90
N VAL A 99 -20.29 -14.02 7.86
CA VAL A 99 -20.74 -15.07 8.80
C VAL A 99 -19.81 -15.29 9.99
N ALA A 100 -18.66 -14.61 10.01
CA ALA A 100 -17.70 -14.73 11.10
C ALA A 100 -18.30 -14.16 12.41
N PRO A 101 -18.29 -14.93 13.52
CA PRO A 101 -18.82 -14.46 14.80
C PRO A 101 -18.15 -13.18 15.27
N ASP A 102 -18.95 -12.28 15.85
CA ASP A 102 -18.50 -11.02 16.47
C ASP A 102 -17.66 -10.11 15.55
N PHE A 103 -17.69 -10.33 14.24
CA PHE A 103 -16.79 -9.64 13.30
C PHE A 103 -16.97 -8.14 13.33
N LEU A 104 -18.23 -7.67 13.35
CA LEU A 104 -18.54 -6.25 13.39
C LEU A 104 -18.00 -5.61 14.67
N ASP A 105 -18.29 -6.22 15.81
CA ASP A 105 -17.85 -5.73 17.12
C ASP A 105 -16.32 -5.69 17.22
N HIS A 106 -15.65 -6.75 16.77
CA HIS A 106 -14.19 -6.82 16.72
C HIS A 106 -13.58 -5.80 15.75
N SER A 107 -14.20 -5.56 14.59
CA SER A 107 -13.74 -4.56 13.62
C SER A 107 -13.86 -3.16 14.19
N GLN A 108 -14.99 -2.84 14.82
CA GLN A 108 -15.19 -1.56 15.50
C GLN A 108 -14.24 -1.39 16.69
N GLU A 109 -13.97 -2.45 17.45
CA GLU A 109 -12.97 -2.41 18.53
C GLU A 109 -11.58 -2.04 17.99
N ILE A 110 -11.12 -2.68 16.92
CA ILE A 110 -9.83 -2.37 16.30
C ILE A 110 -9.76 -0.90 15.88
N VAL A 111 -10.78 -0.40 15.17
CA VAL A 111 -10.84 1.00 14.72
C VAL A 111 -10.82 1.95 15.92
N ARG A 112 -11.64 1.70 16.95
CA ARG A 112 -11.67 2.52 18.18
C ARG A 112 -10.31 2.57 18.88
N LEU A 113 -9.62 1.43 19.00
CA LEU A 113 -8.31 1.36 19.64
C LEU A 113 -7.26 2.15 18.86
N TYR A 114 -7.26 2.08 17.52
CA TYR A 114 -6.41 2.95 16.70
C TYR A 114 -6.74 4.43 16.91
N THR A 115 -8.01 4.80 16.93
CA THR A 115 -8.43 6.19 17.18
C THR A 115 -7.99 6.68 18.57
N GLN A 116 -8.03 5.82 19.59
CA GLN A 116 -7.51 6.15 20.93
C GLN A 116 -5.99 6.45 20.91
N LEU A 117 -5.23 5.78 20.04
CA LEU A 117 -3.81 6.08 19.81
C LEU A 117 -3.59 7.37 19.00
N GLY A 118 -4.64 8.10 18.63
CA GLY A 118 -4.55 9.33 17.82
C GLY A 118 -4.47 9.10 16.31
N VAL A 119 -4.76 7.89 15.84
CA VAL A 119 -4.81 7.58 14.40
C VAL A 119 -6.11 8.11 13.80
N GLN A 120 -6.02 8.79 12.66
CA GLN A 120 -7.19 9.21 11.90
C GLN A 120 -7.81 8.00 11.16
N PRO A 121 -9.06 7.63 11.44
CA PRO A 121 -9.71 6.47 10.83
C PRO A 121 -10.22 6.81 9.42
N THR A 122 -9.32 7.15 8.49
CA THR A 122 -9.66 7.41 7.08
C THR A 122 -10.26 6.19 6.38
N GLN A 123 -9.92 4.99 6.86
CA GLN A 123 -10.39 3.70 6.35
C GLN A 123 -10.26 3.56 4.82
N SER A 124 -9.11 3.94 4.28
CA SER A 124 -8.85 4.02 2.83
C SER A 124 -7.51 3.41 2.46
N CYS A 125 -7.48 2.55 1.45
CA CYS A 125 -6.25 2.03 0.84
C CYS A 125 -5.65 3.02 -0.18
N VAL A 126 -6.32 4.14 -0.46
CA VAL A 126 -5.84 5.24 -1.31
C VAL A 126 -5.62 6.52 -0.48
N PRO A 127 -4.80 6.51 0.58
CA PRO A 127 -4.66 7.65 1.49
C PRO A 127 -4.17 8.92 0.78
N TYR A 128 -3.45 8.78 -0.33
CA TYR A 128 -2.98 9.90 -1.16
C TYR A 128 -4.09 10.70 -1.84
N GLU A 129 -5.32 10.19 -1.90
CA GLU A 129 -6.50 10.94 -2.38
C GLU A 129 -7.19 11.75 -1.27
N TRP A 130 -6.81 11.56 0.00
CA TRP A 130 -7.46 12.19 1.13
C TRP A 130 -6.83 13.55 1.49
N GLU A 131 -7.69 14.52 1.78
CA GLU A 131 -7.27 15.85 2.19
C GLU A 131 -6.47 15.81 3.50
N GLY A 132 -5.39 16.59 3.57
CA GLY A 132 -4.52 16.68 4.75
C GLY A 132 -3.49 15.55 4.89
N VAL A 133 -3.51 14.54 4.02
CA VAL A 133 -2.49 13.49 4.04
C VAL A 133 -1.16 14.01 3.48
N VAL A 134 -0.09 13.88 4.27
CA VAL A 134 1.26 14.30 3.88
C VAL A 134 1.89 13.24 2.97
N THR A 135 2.09 13.61 1.70
CA THR A 135 2.63 12.77 0.62
C THR A 135 4.07 13.14 0.24
N THR A 136 4.82 13.81 1.12
CA THR A 136 6.22 14.19 0.86
C THR A 136 7.12 13.93 2.05
N GLY A 137 8.39 13.59 1.76
CA GLY A 137 9.40 13.25 2.76
C GLY A 137 9.35 11.79 3.19
N ALA A 138 10.18 11.44 4.17
CA ALA A 138 10.22 10.09 4.72
C ALA A 138 8.92 9.73 5.42
N ALA A 139 8.42 8.52 5.19
CA ALA A 139 7.16 8.03 5.74
C ALA A 139 7.21 6.53 6.02
N ALA A 140 6.23 6.06 6.80
CA ALA A 140 6.05 4.64 7.10
C ALA A 140 4.64 4.20 6.70
N TRP A 141 4.48 3.79 5.44
CA TRP A 141 3.18 3.38 4.88
C TRP A 141 3.16 1.86 4.68
N ALA A 142 2.05 1.21 5.06
CA ALA A 142 1.92 -0.25 5.06
C ALA A 142 0.89 -0.80 4.05
N GLU A 143 0.37 0.05 3.16
CA GLU A 143 -0.52 -0.32 2.06
C GLU A 143 0.26 -0.34 0.74
N SER A 144 0.33 -1.50 0.07
CA SER A 144 1.23 -1.73 -1.06
C SER A 144 0.96 -0.80 -2.24
N ASN A 145 -0.31 -0.57 -2.59
CA ASN A 145 -0.63 0.36 -3.68
C ASN A 145 -0.24 1.80 -3.31
N ALA A 146 -0.48 2.21 -2.06
CA ALA A 146 -0.18 3.54 -1.57
C ALA A 146 1.33 3.81 -1.48
N ILE A 147 2.10 2.79 -1.07
CA ILE A 147 3.57 2.83 -1.10
C ILE A 147 4.05 3.06 -2.54
N CYS A 148 3.58 2.26 -3.48
CA CYS A 148 3.98 2.33 -4.88
C CYS A 148 3.62 3.68 -5.50
N PHE A 149 2.36 4.11 -5.34
CA PHE A 149 1.88 5.40 -5.83
C PHE A 149 2.64 6.56 -5.20
N GLY A 150 2.81 6.55 -3.88
CA GLY A 150 3.52 7.59 -3.14
C GLY A 150 4.98 7.72 -3.60
N ASN A 151 5.70 6.61 -3.68
CA ASN A 151 7.08 6.62 -4.15
C ASN A 151 7.23 7.08 -5.62
N SER A 152 6.25 6.78 -6.48
CA SER A 152 6.29 7.06 -7.92
C SER A 152 5.85 8.46 -8.32
N TYR A 153 4.75 8.94 -7.76
CA TYR A 153 4.04 10.12 -8.28
C TYR A 153 4.02 11.28 -7.30
N THR A 154 4.68 11.13 -6.14
CA THR A 154 4.76 12.15 -5.10
C THR A 154 6.20 12.29 -4.59
N GLY A 155 6.42 13.13 -3.58
CA GLY A 155 7.73 13.26 -2.93
C GLY A 155 7.95 12.29 -1.76
N LEU A 156 7.10 11.27 -1.63
CA LEU A 156 7.14 10.33 -0.53
C LEU A 156 8.33 9.38 -0.66
N LEU A 157 8.99 9.11 0.46
CA LEU A 157 10.05 8.12 0.58
C LEU A 157 9.60 7.10 1.62
N THR A 158 9.27 5.89 1.20
CA THR A 158 8.84 4.85 2.14
C THR A 158 9.26 3.46 1.69
N ASN A 159 9.59 2.62 2.66
CA ASN A 159 9.79 1.19 2.45
C ASN A 159 8.44 0.48 2.33
N ARG A 160 8.47 -0.81 2.02
CA ARG A 160 7.31 -1.68 2.19
C ARG A 160 7.15 -2.02 3.68
N GLU A 161 6.49 -1.14 4.41
CA GLU A 161 6.25 -1.36 5.84
C GLU A 161 5.15 -2.42 6.07
N SER A 162 5.22 -3.07 7.23
CA SER A 162 4.12 -3.86 7.77
C SER A 162 3.21 -2.98 8.63
N GLY A 163 2.00 -3.44 8.95
CA GLY A 163 1.12 -2.73 9.88
C GLY A 163 1.78 -2.47 11.26
N LEU A 164 2.63 -3.39 11.73
CA LEU A 164 3.34 -3.25 13.01
C LEU A 164 4.51 -2.27 12.93
N SER A 165 5.32 -2.34 11.86
CA SER A 165 6.45 -1.42 11.69
C SER A 165 5.98 0.01 11.40
N ALA A 166 4.92 0.18 10.61
CA ALA A 166 4.29 1.48 10.40
C ALA A 166 3.70 2.05 11.70
N LEU A 167 3.06 1.23 12.55
CA LEU A 167 2.56 1.68 13.85
C LEU A 167 3.71 2.05 14.80
N ALA A 168 4.78 1.27 14.84
CA ALA A 168 5.94 1.59 15.66
C ALA A 168 6.61 2.90 15.21
N ALA A 169 6.71 3.11 13.90
CA ALA A 169 7.20 4.36 13.34
C ALA A 169 6.26 5.54 13.64
N ALA A 170 4.94 5.33 13.56
CA ALA A 170 3.94 6.33 13.92
C ALA A 170 4.04 6.75 15.40
N LEU A 171 4.22 5.79 16.32
CA LEU A 171 4.31 6.05 17.76
C LEU A 171 5.60 6.80 18.17
N THR A 172 6.70 6.50 17.48
CA THR A 172 8.01 7.10 17.80
C THR A 172 8.31 8.34 16.98
N GLY A 173 7.70 8.50 15.80
CA GLY A 173 8.05 9.52 14.81
C GLY A 173 9.33 9.21 14.02
N TYR A 174 9.86 7.99 14.14
CA TYR A 174 11.11 7.57 13.50
C TYR A 174 10.96 6.25 12.74
N THR A 175 11.81 6.03 11.75
CA THR A 175 11.98 4.71 11.11
C THR A 175 13.47 4.44 10.88
N PRO A 176 13.94 3.18 10.87
CA PRO A 176 15.31 2.87 10.47
C PRO A 176 15.61 3.37 9.07
N ARG A 177 16.76 4.00 8.87
CA ARG A 177 17.16 4.49 7.55
C ARG A 177 17.79 3.36 6.73
N TYR A 178 16.99 2.71 5.88
CA TYR A 178 17.43 1.67 4.95
C TYR A 178 16.51 1.59 3.73
N GLY A 179 16.88 0.76 2.75
CA GLY A 179 16.02 0.46 1.61
C GLY A 179 15.68 1.69 0.79
N LEU A 180 14.41 1.86 0.43
CA LEU A 180 13.90 2.94 -0.42
C LEU A 180 13.90 4.31 0.26
N LEU A 181 14.26 4.40 1.55
CA LEU A 181 14.57 5.66 2.22
C LEU A 181 15.95 6.20 1.82
N MET A 182 16.77 5.39 1.14
CA MET A 182 18.09 5.79 0.65
C MET A 182 18.02 6.06 -0.86
N PRO A 183 18.46 7.24 -1.34
CA PRO A 183 18.51 7.54 -2.77
C PRO A 183 19.26 6.48 -3.60
N ALA A 184 20.36 5.96 -3.07
CA ALA A 184 21.18 4.93 -3.73
C ALA A 184 20.45 3.60 -4.00
N ASN A 185 19.31 3.35 -3.35
CA ASN A 185 18.50 2.15 -3.56
C ASN A 185 17.26 2.40 -4.46
N ARG A 186 17.08 3.64 -4.95
CA ARG A 186 15.95 4.05 -5.79
C ARG A 186 16.35 4.13 -7.26
N HIS A 187 17.21 3.24 -7.73
CA HIS A 187 17.57 3.19 -9.14
C HIS A 187 16.68 2.17 -9.87
N PRO A 188 16.24 2.45 -11.11
CA PRO A 188 15.63 1.43 -11.94
C PRO A 188 16.53 0.19 -12.03
N ASN A 189 15.91 -0.98 -11.90
CA ASN A 189 16.57 -2.28 -12.01
C ASN A 189 15.94 -3.18 -13.09
N LEU A 190 14.87 -2.70 -13.72
CA LEU A 190 14.12 -3.37 -14.76
C LEU A 190 13.73 -2.32 -15.81
N GLU A 191 13.90 -2.61 -17.10
CA GLU A 191 13.37 -1.77 -18.18
C GLU A 191 12.17 -2.46 -18.84
N VAL A 192 11.08 -1.72 -19.03
CA VAL A 192 9.86 -2.21 -19.67
C VAL A 192 9.51 -1.30 -20.83
N THR A 193 9.53 -1.83 -22.05
CA THR A 193 9.08 -1.12 -23.25
C THR A 193 7.66 -1.54 -23.60
N VAL A 194 6.73 -0.60 -23.55
CA VAL A 194 5.34 -0.80 -23.99
C VAL A 194 5.27 -0.59 -25.50
N ALA A 195 4.94 -1.65 -26.23
CA ALA A 195 4.94 -1.72 -27.69
C ALA A 195 3.53 -1.88 -28.28
N CYS A 196 2.51 -1.43 -27.55
CA CYS A 196 1.10 -1.44 -27.97
C CYS A 196 0.34 -0.23 -27.37
N PRO A 197 -0.78 0.20 -27.97
CA PRO A 197 -1.62 1.23 -27.37
C PRO A 197 -2.30 0.73 -26.09
N LEU A 198 -2.46 1.62 -25.11
CA LEU A 198 -3.23 1.41 -23.89
C LEU A 198 -4.27 2.52 -23.80
N ASP A 199 -5.55 2.17 -23.95
CA ASP A 199 -6.64 3.12 -24.16
C ASP A 199 -7.55 3.25 -22.93
N ASP A 200 -7.63 2.20 -22.09
CA ASP A 200 -8.45 2.16 -20.87
C ASP A 200 -7.57 2.07 -19.61
N PRO A 201 -7.94 2.70 -18.47
CA PRO A 201 -7.22 2.51 -17.20
C PRO A 201 -7.06 1.05 -16.78
N THR A 202 -7.94 0.15 -17.20
CA THR A 202 -7.81 -1.30 -16.98
C THR A 202 -6.56 -1.86 -17.66
N ASP A 203 -6.17 -1.34 -18.82
CA ASP A 203 -4.94 -1.77 -19.53
C ASP A 203 -3.68 -1.51 -18.69
N PHE A 204 -3.70 -0.46 -17.86
CA PHE A 204 -2.62 -0.13 -16.93
C PHE A 204 -2.57 -1.11 -15.75
N SER A 205 -3.73 -1.61 -15.31
CA SER A 205 -3.78 -2.72 -14.34
C SER A 205 -3.21 -3.98 -14.95
N ILE A 206 -3.56 -4.30 -16.22
CA ILE A 206 -3.01 -5.45 -16.93
C ILE A 206 -1.50 -5.34 -17.10
N LEU A 207 -0.99 -4.16 -17.46
CA LEU A 207 0.45 -3.91 -17.56
C LEU A 207 1.15 -4.12 -16.21
N GLY A 208 0.65 -3.51 -15.13
CA GLY A 208 1.27 -3.63 -13.81
C GLY A 208 1.32 -5.08 -13.31
N ASP A 209 0.21 -5.80 -13.49
CA ASP A 209 0.09 -7.22 -13.17
C ASP A 209 1.05 -8.08 -14.04
N TRP A 210 1.12 -7.80 -15.34
CA TRP A 210 2.04 -8.47 -16.25
C TRP A 210 3.49 -8.26 -15.86
N ILE A 211 3.93 -7.01 -15.59
CA ILE A 211 5.31 -6.67 -15.16
C ILE A 211 5.71 -7.53 -13.97
N GLY A 212 4.83 -7.57 -12.97
CA GLY A 212 5.03 -8.34 -11.76
C GLY A 212 5.16 -9.85 -12.00
N SER A 213 4.31 -10.39 -12.88
CA SER A 213 4.31 -11.81 -13.23
C SER A 213 5.55 -12.26 -14.01
N GLN A 214 6.34 -11.33 -14.57
CA GLN A 214 7.59 -11.66 -15.27
C GLN A 214 8.75 -12.01 -14.33
N ARG A 215 8.56 -11.98 -13.01
CA ARG A 215 9.62 -12.22 -12.04
C ARG A 215 10.32 -13.57 -12.28
N GLN A 216 11.64 -13.52 -12.41
CA GLN A 216 12.48 -14.70 -12.58
C GLN A 216 13.24 -15.01 -11.29
N SER A 217 13.53 -16.29 -11.05
CA SER A 217 14.25 -16.76 -9.86
C SER A 217 15.67 -16.18 -9.74
N GLY A 218 16.29 -15.82 -10.87
CA GLY A 218 17.64 -15.24 -10.90
C GLY A 218 17.71 -13.74 -10.59
N TRP A 219 16.58 -13.03 -10.52
CA TRP A 219 16.59 -11.59 -10.25
C TRP A 219 16.95 -11.28 -8.81
N GLN A 220 17.99 -10.47 -8.62
CA GLN A 220 18.49 -10.05 -7.31
C GLN A 220 18.04 -8.63 -7.01
N MET A 221 16.76 -8.49 -6.69
CA MET A 221 16.11 -7.20 -6.44
C MET A 221 15.65 -7.15 -4.96
N PRO A 222 16.53 -6.82 -4.01
CA PRO A 222 16.24 -6.92 -2.56
C PRO A 222 15.08 -6.02 -2.11
N PHE A 223 14.84 -4.92 -2.83
CA PHE A 223 13.72 -3.98 -2.57
C PHE A 223 12.58 -4.13 -3.57
N GLY A 224 12.55 -5.24 -4.31
CA GLY A 224 11.58 -5.51 -5.36
C GLY A 224 11.97 -4.90 -6.72
N PRO A 225 11.21 -5.26 -7.77
CA PRO A 225 11.35 -4.64 -9.09
C PRO A 225 11.06 -3.13 -9.03
N ILE A 226 11.92 -2.36 -9.66
CA ILE A 226 11.79 -0.91 -9.84
C ILE A 226 11.86 -0.66 -11.35
N PRO A 227 10.72 -0.76 -12.05
CA PRO A 227 10.68 -0.64 -13.50
C PRO A 227 10.87 0.82 -13.94
N LEU A 228 11.67 1.01 -14.99
CA LEU A 228 11.60 2.16 -15.88
C LEU A 228 10.72 1.77 -17.07
N ILE A 229 9.54 2.38 -17.16
CA ILE A 229 8.52 2.07 -18.15
C ILE A 229 8.59 3.10 -19.27
N ARG A 230 8.76 2.64 -20.50
CA ARG A 230 8.84 3.44 -21.73
C ARG A 230 7.64 3.16 -22.63
N GLY A 231 7.24 4.14 -23.45
CA GLY A 231 6.20 3.95 -24.46
C GLY A 231 4.76 4.14 -23.96
N LEU A 232 4.56 4.65 -22.74
CA LEU A 232 3.23 5.00 -22.24
C LEU A 232 2.71 6.33 -22.86
N PRO A 233 1.38 6.48 -22.99
CA PRO A 233 0.80 7.77 -23.39
C PRO A 233 1.02 8.80 -22.28
N LEU A 234 1.47 10.01 -22.63
CA LEU A 234 1.72 11.08 -21.67
C LEU A 234 0.87 12.33 -21.98
N PRO A 235 0.43 13.08 -20.96
CA PRO A 235 0.55 12.79 -19.53
C PRO A 235 -0.40 11.66 -19.09
N LEU A 236 -0.02 10.91 -18.05
CA LEU A 236 -0.92 9.92 -17.46
C LEU A 236 -2.02 10.59 -16.63
N THR A 237 -3.25 10.07 -16.75
CA THR A 237 -4.35 10.43 -15.84
C THR A 237 -4.13 9.84 -14.44
N HIS A 238 -4.82 10.39 -13.45
CA HIS A 238 -4.75 9.91 -12.06
C HIS A 238 -5.15 8.42 -11.94
N GLU A 239 -6.19 8.02 -12.65
CA GLU A 239 -6.74 6.68 -12.69
C GLU A 239 -5.77 5.69 -13.33
N GLN A 240 -5.08 6.07 -14.41
CA GLN A 240 -4.03 5.25 -15.03
C GLN A 240 -2.84 5.05 -14.08
N ARG A 241 -2.41 6.10 -13.37
CA ARG A 241 -1.36 6.03 -12.34
C ARG A 241 -1.75 5.10 -11.20
N LYS A 242 -2.98 5.25 -10.69
CA LYS A 242 -3.52 4.40 -9.63
C LYS A 242 -3.61 2.93 -10.05
N ALA A 243 -4.19 2.65 -11.22
CA ALA A 243 -4.32 1.31 -11.78
C ALA A 243 -2.95 0.62 -11.93
N LEU A 244 -1.97 1.32 -12.52
CA LEU A 244 -0.62 0.80 -12.72
C LEU A 244 0.08 0.50 -11.39
N SER A 245 0.09 1.46 -10.46
CA SER A 245 0.73 1.28 -9.15
C SER A 245 0.10 0.16 -8.34
N ALA A 246 -1.23 0.08 -8.32
CA ALA A 246 -1.95 -0.96 -7.57
C ALA A 246 -1.62 -2.36 -8.08
N ALA A 247 -1.71 -2.58 -9.40
CA ALA A 247 -1.44 -3.89 -9.98
C ALA A 247 0.04 -4.29 -9.88
N ALA A 248 0.96 -3.36 -10.14
CA ALA A 248 2.39 -3.62 -10.03
C ALA A 248 2.82 -3.94 -8.57
N ALA A 249 2.19 -3.29 -7.60
CA ALA A 249 2.49 -3.51 -6.18
C ALA A 249 2.18 -4.94 -5.70
N ASN A 250 1.25 -5.66 -6.34
CA ASN A 250 0.91 -7.05 -6.01
C ASN A 250 2.11 -8.00 -6.11
N TYR A 251 3.04 -7.73 -7.03
CA TYR A 251 4.27 -8.51 -7.21
C TYR A 251 5.50 -7.83 -6.61
N GLY A 252 5.27 -6.76 -5.85
CA GLY A 252 6.27 -6.11 -5.04
C GLY A 252 7.02 -4.97 -5.68
N CYS A 253 6.50 -4.38 -6.77
CA CYS A 253 6.95 -3.06 -7.19
C CYS A 253 6.58 -2.04 -6.10
N ALA A 254 7.58 -1.41 -5.50
CA ALA A 254 7.37 -0.37 -4.50
C ALA A 254 7.63 1.04 -5.04
N LEU A 255 8.15 1.13 -6.27
CA LEU A 255 8.49 2.36 -6.98
C LEU A 255 8.52 2.04 -8.48
N LEU A 256 7.91 2.90 -9.27
CA LEU A 256 7.89 2.90 -10.74
C LEU A 256 8.48 4.22 -11.24
N TYR A 257 9.22 4.15 -12.35
CA TYR A 257 9.64 5.30 -13.14
C TYR A 257 8.93 5.28 -14.49
N ILE A 258 8.38 6.42 -14.90
CA ILE A 258 7.74 6.58 -16.21
C ILE A 258 8.62 7.48 -17.08
N ALA A 259 9.14 6.94 -18.18
CA ALA A 259 9.97 7.72 -19.09
C ALA A 259 9.16 8.88 -19.69
N GLY A 260 9.64 10.10 -19.49
CA GLY A 260 8.96 11.34 -19.89
C GLY A 260 8.18 12.02 -18.75
N GLU A 261 7.98 11.35 -17.60
CA GLU A 261 7.55 12.01 -16.37
C GLU A 261 8.73 12.11 -15.39
N GLY A 262 9.45 13.23 -15.47
CA GLY A 262 10.70 13.44 -14.71
C GLY A 262 11.89 12.68 -15.29
N GLU A 263 13.05 12.86 -14.66
CA GLU A 263 14.29 12.19 -15.05
C GLU A 263 14.60 11.09 -14.02
N PRO A 264 14.55 9.79 -14.40
CA PRO A 264 14.96 8.73 -13.49
C PRO A 264 16.46 8.85 -13.21
N PRO A 265 16.94 8.41 -12.04
CA PRO A 265 18.36 8.44 -11.75
C PRO A 265 19.10 7.52 -12.74
N ALA A 266 20.23 8.02 -13.27
CA ALA A 266 21.10 7.22 -14.12
C ALA A 266 21.52 5.92 -13.41
N THR A 267 21.55 4.82 -14.16
CA THR A 267 21.81 3.49 -13.62
C THR A 267 22.39 2.58 -14.69
N ASP A 268 23.43 1.84 -14.33
CA ASP A 268 23.97 0.73 -15.12
C ASP A 268 23.49 -0.63 -14.56
N HIS A 269 22.54 -0.62 -13.62
CA HIS A 269 22.09 -1.78 -12.84
C HIS A 269 20.79 -2.43 -13.36
N ILE A 270 20.44 -2.22 -14.63
CA ILE A 270 19.29 -2.90 -15.23
C ILE A 270 19.59 -4.40 -15.33
N GLN A 271 18.80 -5.21 -14.62
CA GLN A 271 18.96 -6.67 -14.59
C GLN A 271 18.20 -7.37 -15.71
N ALA A 272 17.11 -6.76 -16.19
CA ALA A 272 16.30 -7.31 -17.26
C ALA A 272 15.67 -6.21 -18.10
N GLN A 273 15.42 -6.53 -19.36
CA GLN A 273 14.67 -5.72 -20.31
C GLN A 273 13.49 -6.54 -20.80
N LEU A 274 12.30 -5.96 -20.76
CA LEU A 274 11.05 -6.60 -21.14
C LEU A 274 10.34 -5.76 -22.18
N ALA A 275 9.64 -6.42 -23.10
CA ALA A 275 8.76 -5.77 -24.05
C ALA A 275 7.33 -6.24 -23.79
N PHE A 276 6.42 -5.30 -23.51
CA PHE A 276 5.00 -5.57 -23.35
C PHE A 276 4.30 -5.32 -24.69
N THR A 277 3.85 -6.39 -25.32
CA THR A 277 3.25 -6.37 -26.65
C THR A 277 1.72 -6.45 -26.60
N GLU A 278 1.07 -6.23 -27.74
CA GLU A 278 -0.38 -6.44 -27.88
C GLU A 278 -0.79 -7.90 -27.60
N ALA A 279 0.09 -8.87 -27.89
CA ALA A 279 -0.15 -10.26 -27.55
C ALA A 279 -0.12 -10.51 -26.03
N ASP A 280 0.76 -9.81 -25.31
CA ASP A 280 0.83 -9.86 -23.84
C ASP A 280 -0.42 -9.26 -23.20
N LEU A 281 -0.88 -8.12 -23.71
CA LEU A 281 -2.11 -7.45 -23.27
C LEU A 281 -3.31 -8.39 -23.40
N HIS A 282 -3.56 -8.91 -24.60
CA HIS A 282 -4.67 -9.83 -24.84
C HIS A 282 -4.53 -11.14 -24.06
N GLY A 283 -3.32 -11.70 -24.01
CA GLY A 283 -3.02 -12.92 -23.27
C GLY A 283 -3.31 -12.76 -21.78
N ARG A 284 -2.97 -11.62 -21.19
CA ARG A 284 -3.20 -11.36 -19.76
C ARG A 284 -4.67 -11.09 -19.46
N TYR A 285 -5.38 -10.34 -20.32
CA TYR A 285 -6.84 -10.23 -20.22
C TYR A 285 -7.52 -11.60 -20.23
N ALA A 286 -7.16 -12.47 -21.17
CA ALA A 286 -7.72 -13.82 -21.25
C ALA A 286 -7.38 -14.67 -20.01
N ALA A 287 -6.18 -14.50 -19.45
CA ALA A 287 -5.75 -15.23 -18.25
C ALA A 287 -6.53 -14.82 -17.00
N LEU A 288 -6.85 -13.53 -16.84
CA LEU A 288 -7.57 -12.98 -15.69
C LEU A 288 -9.10 -13.01 -15.84
N ALA A 289 -9.61 -13.27 -17.05
CA ALA A 289 -11.04 -13.35 -17.31
C ALA A 289 -11.72 -14.39 -16.42
N PRO A 290 -12.91 -14.10 -15.86
CA PRO A 290 -13.70 -15.08 -15.13
C PRO A 290 -13.98 -16.32 -16.00
N ARG A 291 -13.66 -17.51 -15.47
CA ARG A 291 -13.93 -18.81 -16.14
C ARG A 291 -15.26 -19.44 -15.73
N ALA A 292 -15.97 -18.82 -14.80
CA ALA A 292 -17.22 -19.27 -14.23
C ALA A 292 -18.18 -18.08 -14.05
N PRO A 293 -19.49 -18.31 -13.86
CA PRO A 293 -20.44 -17.25 -13.60
C PRO A 293 -20.01 -16.36 -12.43
N VAL A 294 -20.06 -15.04 -12.66
CA VAL A 294 -19.67 -14.04 -11.66
C VAL A 294 -20.76 -13.98 -10.58
N SER A 295 -20.36 -14.22 -9.33
CA SER A 295 -21.26 -14.25 -8.17
C SER A 295 -21.21 -12.97 -7.32
N LEU A 296 -20.24 -12.08 -7.56
CA LEU A 296 -20.07 -10.80 -6.89
C LEU A 296 -19.28 -9.89 -7.82
N VAL A 297 -19.70 -8.63 -7.94
CA VAL A 297 -18.93 -7.57 -8.60
C VAL A 297 -18.59 -6.54 -7.54
N THR A 298 -17.30 -6.26 -7.36
CA THR A 298 -16.81 -5.22 -6.47
C THR A 298 -16.14 -4.13 -7.29
N ILE A 299 -16.54 -2.88 -7.08
CA ILE A 299 -15.91 -1.68 -7.63
C ILE A 299 -15.11 -1.04 -6.50
N GLY A 300 -13.87 -0.62 -6.78
CA GLY A 300 -13.06 0.06 -5.78
C GLY A 300 -12.11 -0.84 -4.97
N CYS A 301 -11.30 -1.66 -5.66
CA CYS A 301 -10.12 -2.30 -5.06
C CYS A 301 -8.88 -2.02 -5.94
N PRO A 302 -8.09 -0.96 -5.67
CA PRO A 302 -8.20 -0.02 -4.54
C PRO A 302 -9.42 0.91 -4.65
N GLN A 303 -9.84 1.61 -3.58
CA GLN A 303 -11.10 2.38 -3.59
C GLN A 303 -11.24 3.26 -4.83
N ALA A 304 -12.46 3.26 -5.37
CA ALA A 304 -12.76 3.92 -6.63
C ALA A 304 -12.68 5.45 -6.47
N SER A 305 -12.02 6.11 -7.41
CA SER A 305 -12.01 7.56 -7.52
C SER A 305 -13.38 8.03 -8.01
N VAL A 306 -13.67 9.31 -7.85
CA VAL A 306 -14.86 9.93 -8.46
C VAL A 306 -14.87 9.75 -9.99
N GLY A 307 -13.69 9.72 -10.63
CA GLY A 307 -13.54 9.47 -12.05
C GLY A 307 -13.99 8.05 -12.44
N GLU A 308 -13.51 7.04 -11.71
CA GLU A 308 -13.88 5.64 -11.91
C GLU A 308 -15.36 5.40 -11.66
N LEU A 309 -15.91 5.96 -10.57
CA LEU A 309 -17.35 5.86 -10.27
C LEU A 309 -18.20 6.48 -11.38
N ARG A 310 -17.77 7.61 -11.95
CA ARG A 310 -18.46 8.24 -13.10
C ARG A 310 -18.40 7.37 -14.35
N ALA A 311 -17.24 6.77 -14.64
CA ALA A 311 -17.06 5.88 -15.78
C ALA A 311 -17.98 4.65 -15.65
N VAL A 312 -18.00 4.01 -14.48
CA VAL A 312 -18.88 2.87 -14.21
C VAL A 312 -20.35 3.26 -14.32
N ALA A 313 -20.76 4.37 -13.73
CA ALA A 313 -22.15 4.86 -13.82
C ALA A 313 -22.57 5.15 -15.27
N ALA A 314 -21.66 5.64 -16.11
CA ALA A 314 -21.91 5.85 -17.53
C ALA A 314 -22.09 4.52 -18.29
N GLN A 315 -21.25 3.52 -18.02
CA GLN A 315 -21.36 2.20 -18.66
C GLN A 315 -22.62 1.43 -18.24
N LEU A 316 -23.05 1.61 -16.99
CA LEU A 316 -24.26 0.98 -16.45
C LEU A 316 -25.55 1.74 -16.74
N ARG A 317 -25.50 2.92 -17.38
CA ARG A 317 -26.68 3.75 -17.62
C ARG A 317 -27.73 2.99 -18.44
N GLY A 318 -28.93 2.86 -17.89
CA GLY A 318 -30.04 2.15 -18.52
C GLY A 318 -29.86 0.62 -18.55
N ARG A 319 -28.85 0.09 -17.86
CA ARG A 319 -28.58 -1.35 -17.75
C ARG A 319 -28.92 -1.83 -16.34
N THR A 320 -29.24 -3.11 -16.23
CA THR A 320 -29.44 -3.79 -14.95
C THR A 320 -28.50 -4.98 -14.90
N VAL A 321 -27.87 -5.22 -13.76
CA VAL A 321 -27.04 -6.43 -13.56
C VAL A 321 -27.95 -7.65 -13.71
N THR A 322 -27.70 -8.47 -14.73
CA THR A 322 -28.48 -9.68 -15.03
C THR A 322 -28.10 -10.81 -14.10
N SER A 323 -29.08 -11.62 -13.69
CA SER A 323 -28.85 -12.90 -13.03
C SER A 323 -28.18 -13.90 -13.97
N ALA A 324 -27.39 -14.82 -13.42
CA ALA A 324 -27.03 -16.02 -14.16
C ALA A 324 -28.31 -16.82 -14.50
N PRO A 325 -28.32 -17.65 -15.57
CA PRO A 325 -29.51 -18.42 -15.97
C PRO A 325 -30.13 -19.26 -14.84
N ASP A 326 -29.32 -19.69 -13.86
CA ASP A 326 -29.71 -20.57 -12.76
C ASP A 326 -29.53 -19.97 -11.35
N GLY A 327 -29.41 -18.64 -11.20
CA GLY A 327 -29.07 -18.05 -9.90
C GLY A 327 -29.57 -16.63 -9.65
N ASP A 328 -29.36 -16.14 -8.42
CA ASP A 328 -29.64 -14.77 -8.03
C ASP A 328 -28.75 -13.76 -8.79
N ARG A 329 -29.18 -12.50 -8.86
CA ARG A 329 -28.33 -11.41 -9.39
C ARG A 329 -27.09 -11.28 -8.50
N PRO A 330 -25.88 -11.22 -9.08
CA PRO A 330 -24.70 -11.00 -8.27
C PRO A 330 -24.83 -9.63 -7.58
N PRO A 331 -24.59 -9.54 -6.27
CA PRO A 331 -24.48 -8.25 -5.61
C PRO A 331 -23.41 -7.41 -6.31
N LEU A 332 -23.71 -6.11 -6.44
CA LEU A 332 -22.78 -5.09 -6.88
C LEU A 332 -22.39 -4.27 -5.65
N TRP A 333 -21.14 -4.35 -5.23
CA TRP A 333 -20.59 -3.54 -4.15
C TRP A 333 -19.74 -2.44 -4.76
N VAL A 334 -19.95 -1.21 -4.28
CA VAL A 334 -19.26 0.01 -4.69
C VAL A 334 -18.51 0.55 -3.48
#